data_AF-A0A497QK09-F1
#
_entry.id   AF-A0A497QK09-F1
#
_cell.length_a   1.000
_cell.length_b   1.000
_cell.length_c   1.000
_cell.angle_alpha   90.00
_cell.angle_beta   90.00
_cell.angle_gamma   90.00
#
_symmetry.space_group_name_H-M   'P 1'
#
loop_
_entity.id
_entity.type
_entity.pdbx_description
1 polymer ?
#
loop_
_entity_poly.entity_id
_entity_poly.type
_entity_poly.pdbx_seq_one_letter_code
_entity_poly.pdbx_strand_id
1 'polypeptide(L)'
;MFPTPTQHRLPQGLIQVYTGNGKGKTTAALGLALRAVGHGLKVIMIQFMKGWQYIGEKRASEYLPNFEIKQFGREDFVNPKKPDKVDIELAQSALSFAEQTIMSGHYDVVILDEVNVAIHYGLI
;
A
#
# COMPACT_ATOMS: atom_id res chain seq x y z
N MET A 1 1.02 -16.93 -24.12
CA MET A 1 1.62 -17.53 -22.93
C MET A 1 2.42 -16.44 -22.24
N PHE A 2 1.98 -15.97 -21.06
CA PHE A 2 2.77 -15.02 -20.29
C PHE A 2 4.05 -15.72 -19.83
N PRO A 3 5.22 -15.07 -19.90
CA PRO A 3 6.45 -15.67 -19.41
C PRO A 3 6.28 -16.05 -17.94
N THR A 4 6.67 -17.28 -17.59
CA THR A 4 6.76 -17.72 -16.21
C THR A 4 7.70 -16.75 -15.46
N PRO A 5 7.35 -16.22 -14.27
CA PRO A 5 8.23 -15.32 -13.54
C PRO A 5 9.54 -16.05 -13.25
N THR A 6 10.59 -15.71 -13.98
CA THR A 6 11.94 -16.07 -13.59
C THR A 6 12.22 -15.37 -12.27
N GLN A 7 12.74 -16.10 -11.28
CA GLN A 7 13.08 -15.59 -9.94
C GLN A 7 14.23 -14.58 -9.96
N HIS A 8 14.17 -13.56 -10.82
CA HIS A 8 15.10 -12.45 -10.80
C HIS A 8 14.53 -11.37 -9.87
N ARG A 9 14.87 -11.48 -8.58
CA ARG A 9 14.76 -10.33 -7.68
C ARG A 9 15.59 -9.18 -8.27
N LEU A 10 15.05 -7.96 -8.18
CA LEU A 10 15.82 -6.78 -8.55
C LEU A 10 17.11 -6.75 -7.71
N PRO A 11 18.27 -6.43 -8.33
CA PRO A 11 19.57 -6.54 -7.67
C PRO A 11 19.73 -5.59 -6.48
N GLN A 12 18.91 -4.55 -6.40
CA GLN A 12 18.91 -3.56 -5.33
C GLN A 12 17.48 -3.11 -5.00
N GLY A 13 17.14 -3.11 -3.71
CA GLY A 13 15.92 -2.48 -3.20
C GLY A 13 16.10 -0.97 -3.05
N LEU A 14 15.08 -0.20 -3.45
CA LEU A 14 15.06 1.25 -3.33
C LEU A 14 13.81 1.70 -2.57
N ILE A 15 13.92 2.81 -1.84
CA ILE A 15 12.80 3.46 -1.16
C ILE A 15 12.41 4.72 -1.94
N GLN A 16 11.13 4.83 -2.29
CA GLN A 16 10.58 6.02 -2.94
C GLN A 16 9.57 6.68 -1.99
N VAL A 17 9.72 7.99 -1.79
CA VAL A 17 8.81 8.77 -0.95
C VAL A 17 8.09 9.80 -1.81
N TYR A 18 6.78 9.64 -1.97
CA TYR A 18 5.92 10.62 -2.61
C TYR A 18 5.27 11.50 -1.55
N THR A 19 5.70 12.76 -1.46
CA THR A 19 5.24 13.73 -0.47
C THR A 19 4.82 15.06 -1.11
N GLY A 20 4.30 15.98 -0.31
CA GLY A 20 3.78 17.28 -0.73
C GLY A 20 2.26 17.37 -0.75
N ASN A 21 1.75 18.61 -0.82
CA ASN A 21 0.32 18.91 -0.70
C ASN A 21 -0.46 18.70 -2.01
N GLY A 22 0.23 18.45 -3.12
CA GLY A 22 -0.40 18.20 -4.42
C GLY A 22 -1.18 16.88 -4.46
N LYS A 23 -2.21 16.85 -5.31
CA LYS A 23 -2.86 15.59 -5.72
C LYS A 23 -1.89 14.77 -6.58
N GLY A 24 -2.00 13.44 -6.51
CA GLY A 24 -1.26 12.53 -7.39
C GLY A 24 -0.26 11.59 -6.72
N LYS A 25 -0.04 11.67 -5.39
CA LYS A 25 0.86 10.74 -4.67
C LYS A 25 0.42 9.28 -4.82
N THR A 26 -0.83 8.99 -4.44
CA THR A 26 -1.42 7.66 -4.61
C THR A 26 -1.50 7.26 -6.07
N THR A 27 -1.82 8.18 -6.98
CA THR A 27 -1.84 7.92 -8.44
C THR A 27 -0.46 7.55 -8.98
N ALA A 28 0.61 8.21 -8.53
CA ALA A 28 1.98 7.87 -8.90
C ALA A 28 2.35 6.47 -8.39
N ALA A 29 1.97 6.12 -7.15
CA ALA A 29 2.17 4.79 -6.58
C ALA A 29 1.40 3.70 -7.36
N LEU A 30 0.17 3.97 -7.79
CA LEU A 30 -0.61 3.07 -8.63
C LEU A 30 -0.01 2.92 -10.03
N GLY A 31 0.53 4.00 -10.61
CA GLY A 31 1.27 3.94 -11.88
C GLY A 31 2.53 3.08 -11.78
N LEU A 32 3.25 3.16 -10.65
CA LEU A 32 4.37 2.27 -10.35
C LEU A 32 3.91 0.81 -10.22
N ALA A 33 2.82 0.56 -9.49
CA ALA A 33 2.24 -0.76 -9.33
C ALA A 33 1.86 -1.38 -10.68
N LEU A 34 1.13 -0.64 -11.51
CA LEU A 34 0.72 -1.09 -12.84
C LEU A 34 1.92 -1.42 -13.73
N ARG A 35 2.96 -0.58 -13.71
CA ARG A 35 4.20 -0.83 -14.45
C ARG A 35 4.88 -2.12 -13.97
N ALA A 36 5.03 -2.29 -12.66
CA ALA A 36 5.67 -3.46 -12.07
C ALA A 36 4.90 -4.76 -12.41
N VAL A 37 3.58 -4.74 -12.27
CA VAL A 37 2.69 -5.85 -12.67
C VAL A 37 2.83 -6.18 -14.16
N GLY A 38 2.92 -5.16 -15.02
CA GLY A 38 3.16 -5.33 -16.47
C GLY A 38 4.48 -6.03 -16.80
N HIS A 39 5.46 -5.97 -15.90
CA HIS A 39 6.73 -6.72 -15.99
C HIS A 39 6.70 -8.07 -15.24
N GLY A 40 5.53 -8.51 -14.75
CA GLY A 40 5.37 -9.78 -14.05
C GLY A 40 5.77 -9.77 -12.58
N LEU A 41 6.05 -8.59 -11.99
CA LEU A 41 6.41 -8.46 -10.59
C LEU A 41 5.18 -8.54 -9.68
N LYS A 42 5.38 -9.03 -8.46
CA LYS A 42 4.36 -9.08 -7.41
C LYS A 42 4.34 -7.78 -6.61
N VAL A 43 3.16 -7.16 -6.52
CA VAL A 43 2.97 -5.87 -5.88
C VAL A 43 1.89 -5.97 -4.82
N ILE A 44 2.13 -5.34 -3.66
CA ILE A 44 1.10 -5.12 -2.64
C ILE A 44 1.05 -3.65 -2.25
N MET A 45 -0.16 -3.10 -2.19
CA MET A 45 -0.44 -1.79 -1.62
C MET A 45 -1.16 -1.96 -0.28
N ILE A 46 -0.55 -1.42 0.77
CA ILE A 46 -1.06 -1.39 2.13
C ILE A 46 -1.55 0.04 2.38
N GLN A 47 -2.86 0.21 2.54
CA GLN A 47 -3.50 1.50 2.73
C GLN A 47 -3.78 1.74 4.21
N PHE A 48 -3.12 2.73 4.78
CA PHE A 48 -3.37 3.20 6.13
C PHE A 48 -4.59 4.12 6.15
N MET A 49 -5.39 4.04 7.21
CA MET A 49 -6.55 4.92 7.46
C MET A 49 -7.63 4.89 6.38
N LYS A 50 -7.66 3.85 5.53
CA LYS A 50 -8.69 3.66 4.49
C LYS A 50 -9.47 2.39 4.79
N GLY A 51 -10.80 2.49 4.82
CA GLY A 51 -11.71 1.34 4.96
C GLY A 51 -12.93 1.39 4.05
N TRP A 52 -13.01 2.37 3.14
CA TRP A 52 -14.17 2.53 2.26
C TRP A 52 -14.34 1.33 1.32
N GLN A 53 -15.57 0.80 1.31
CA GLN A 53 -16.00 -0.16 0.30
C GLN A 53 -16.21 0.58 -1.03
N TYR A 54 -15.88 -0.08 -2.15
CA TYR A 54 -16.08 0.43 -3.51
C TYR A 54 -15.10 1.52 -4.02
N ILE A 55 -13.81 1.32 -3.76
CA ILE A 55 -12.75 2.13 -4.38
C ILE A 55 -12.35 1.50 -5.74
N GLY A 56 -12.25 2.33 -6.79
CA GLY A 56 -11.99 1.89 -8.15
C GLY A 56 -10.66 1.14 -8.30
N GLU A 57 -9.65 1.57 -7.56
CA GLU A 57 -8.33 0.94 -7.50
C GLU A 57 -8.35 -0.46 -6.90
N LYS A 58 -9.16 -0.67 -5.85
CA LYS A 58 -9.35 -1.99 -5.23
C LYS A 58 -10.03 -2.94 -6.20
N ARG A 59 -11.09 -2.49 -6.88
CA ARG A 59 -11.73 -3.26 -7.95
C ARG A 59 -10.77 -3.54 -9.10
N ALA A 60 -9.94 -2.57 -9.49
CA ALA A 60 -8.94 -2.76 -10.54
C ALA A 60 -7.93 -3.86 -10.20
N SER A 61 -7.56 -4.01 -8.92
CA SER A 61 -6.67 -5.08 -8.47
C SER A 61 -7.23 -6.48 -8.70
N GLU A 62 -8.56 -6.66 -8.71
CA GLU A 62 -9.21 -7.95 -9.01
C GLU A 62 -8.95 -8.43 -10.44
N TYR A 63 -8.61 -7.52 -11.37
CA TYR A 63 -8.27 -7.83 -12.75
C TYR A 63 -6.75 -7.98 -12.98
N LEU A 64 -5.93 -7.79 -11.93
CA LEU A 64 -4.47 -7.78 -11.98
C LEU A 64 -3.92 -8.88 -11.06
N PRO A 65 -3.64 -10.10 -11.56
CA PRO A 65 -3.35 -11.28 -10.72
C PRO A 65 -2.10 -11.17 -9.82
N ASN A 66 -1.22 -10.21 -10.08
CA ASN A 66 -0.02 -9.94 -9.28
C ASN A 66 -0.12 -8.64 -8.45
N PHE A 67 -1.31 -8.05 -8.34
CA PHE A 67 -1.53 -6.83 -7.56
C PHE A 67 -2.55 -7.06 -6.44
N GLU A 68 -2.13 -6.79 -5.22
CA GLU A 68 -3.00 -6.89 -4.04
C GLU A 68 -3.14 -5.53 -3.36
N ILE A 69 -4.36 -5.21 -2.90
CA ILE A 69 -4.61 -4.04 -2.05
C ILE A 69 -5.20 -4.50 -0.72
N LYS A 70 -4.52 -4.16 0.38
CA LYS A 70 -5.01 -4.36 1.73
C LYS A 70 -5.26 -3.03 2.42
N GLN A 71 -6.40 -2.94 3.10
CA GLN A 71 -6.90 -1.73 3.72
C GLN A 71 -6.96 -1.90 5.24
N PHE A 72 -6.43 -0.92 5.95
CA PHE A 72 -6.39 -0.87 7.41
C PHE A 72 -6.95 0.47 7.87
N GLY A 73 -8.27 0.52 7.98
CA GLY A 73 -9.00 1.71 8.37
C GLY A 73 -10.49 1.41 8.42
N ARG A 74 -11.25 2.37 8.95
CA ARG A 74 -12.71 2.34 8.95
C ARG A 74 -13.28 3.10 7.74
N GLU A 75 -14.59 3.01 7.55
CA GLU A 75 -15.31 3.82 6.56
C GLU A 75 -15.43 5.30 6.97
N ASP A 76 -15.13 5.63 8.22
CA ASP A 76 -15.09 7.00 8.72
C ASP A 76 -13.70 7.64 8.59
N PHE A 77 -13.67 8.97 8.62
CA PHE A 77 -12.42 9.72 8.67
C PHE A 77 -11.82 9.70 10.09
N VAL A 78 -10.50 9.52 10.16
CA VAL A 78 -9.74 9.69 11.40
C VAL A 78 -9.72 11.16 11.80
N ASN A 79 -10.06 11.46 13.06
CA ASN A 79 -9.90 12.79 13.62
C ASN A 79 -8.44 13.01 14.05
N PRO A 80 -7.68 13.91 13.38
CA PRO A 80 -6.27 14.10 13.68
C PRO A 80 -5.99 14.66 15.09
N LYS A 81 -6.94 15.39 15.69
CA LYS A 81 -6.76 16.00 17.02
C LYS A 81 -7.08 15.05 18.15
N LYS A 82 -7.92 14.04 17.88
CA LYS A 82 -8.38 13.05 18.86
C LYS A 82 -8.76 11.76 18.12
N PRO A 83 -7.77 10.97 17.69
CA PRO A 83 -8.03 9.69 17.04
C PRO A 83 -8.80 8.76 17.98
N ASP A 84 -9.71 7.96 17.43
CA ASP A 84 -10.38 6.93 18.22
C ASP A 84 -9.41 5.76 18.45
N LYS A 85 -9.60 4.99 19.53
CA LYS A 85 -8.74 3.83 19.84
C LYS A 85 -8.64 2.85 18.66
N VAL A 86 -9.75 2.64 17.97
CA VAL A 86 -9.81 1.76 16.79
C VAL A 86 -8.94 2.27 15.63
N ASP A 87 -8.78 3.59 15.46
CA ASP A 87 -7.91 4.15 14.41
C ASP A 87 -6.44 3.83 14.70
N ILE A 88 -6.05 3.92 15.97
CA ILE A 88 -4.69 3.61 16.44
C ILE A 88 -4.41 2.11 16.28
N GLU A 89 -5.34 1.26 16.72
CA GLU A 89 -5.21 -0.21 16.62
C GLU A 89 -5.10 -0.67 15.15
N LEU A 90 -5.90 -0.09 14.24
CA LEU A 90 -5.83 -0.38 12.81
C LEU A 90 -4.52 0.10 12.20
N ALA A 91 -4.02 1.29 12.55
CA ALA A 91 -2.74 1.79 12.06
C ALA A 91 -1.55 0.95 12.54
N GLN A 92 -1.56 0.51 13.81
CA GLN A 92 -0.54 -0.39 14.36
C GLN A 92 -0.59 -1.78 13.72
N SER A 93 -1.79 -2.28 13.45
CA SER A 93 -1.99 -3.53 12.70
C SER A 93 -1.45 -3.42 11.27
N ALA A 94 -1.68 -2.29 10.61
CA ALA A 94 -1.14 -2.00 9.28
C ALA A 94 0.38 -1.98 9.27
N LEU A 95 0.99 -1.35 10.28
CA LEU A 95 2.45 -1.30 10.44
C LEU A 95 3.04 -2.70 10.67
N SER A 96 2.43 -3.48 11.55
CA SER A 96 2.84 -4.87 11.83
C SER A 96 2.73 -5.74 10.57
N PHE A 97 1.63 -5.58 9.81
CA PHE A 97 1.44 -6.28 8.55
C PHE A 97 2.46 -5.84 7.49
N ALA A 98 2.77 -4.55 7.40
CA ALA A 98 3.78 -4.02 6.50
C ALA A 98 5.17 -4.58 6.80
N GLU A 99 5.58 -4.61 8.07
CA GLU A 99 6.85 -5.19 8.49
C GLU A 99 6.95 -6.68 8.09
N GLN A 100 5.93 -7.48 8.43
CA GLN A 100 5.88 -8.89 8.06
C GLN A 100 5.92 -9.09 6.54
N THR A 101 5.19 -8.26 5.80
CA THR A 101 5.13 -8.30 4.33
C THR A 101 6.49 -8.01 3.71
N ILE A 102 7.17 -6.96 4.16
CA ILE A 102 8.52 -6.59 3.69
C ILE A 102 9.52 -7.70 4.01
N MET A 103 9.50 -8.21 5.25
CA MET A 103 10.45 -9.23 5.70
C MET A 103 10.22 -10.61 5.05
N SER A 104 9.00 -10.91 4.59
CA SER A 104 8.69 -12.17 3.90
C SER A 104 9.45 -12.33 2.57
N GLY A 105 9.76 -11.22 1.90
CA GLY A 105 10.31 -11.23 0.55
C GLY A 105 9.39 -11.87 -0.52
N HIS A 106 8.08 -11.98 -0.25
CA HIS A 106 7.09 -12.53 -1.20
C HIS A 106 6.72 -11.55 -2.32
N TYR A 107 6.83 -10.25 -2.06
CA TYR A 107 6.50 -9.17 -3.00
C TYR A 107 7.77 -8.47 -3.47
N ASP A 108 7.80 -8.08 -4.74
CA ASP A 108 8.90 -7.32 -5.34
C ASP A 108 8.74 -5.81 -5.06
N VAL A 109 7.50 -5.35 -4.92
CA VAL A 109 7.16 -3.96 -4.59
C VAL A 109 6.12 -3.92 -3.46
N VAL A 110 6.45 -3.20 -2.39
CA VAL A 110 5.54 -2.93 -1.26
C VAL A 110 5.26 -1.43 -1.22
N ILE A 111 3.99 -1.04 -1.33
CA ILE A 111 3.55 0.34 -1.28
C ILE A 111 2.85 0.59 0.06
N LEU A 112 3.31 1.60 0.80
CA LEU A 112 2.68 2.06 2.04
C LEU A 112 1.95 3.37 1.77
N ASP A 113 0.66 3.29 1.42
CA ASP A 113 -0.16 4.43 1.07
C ASP A 113 -0.71 5.10 2.34
N GLU A 114 -0.61 6.44 2.40
CA GLU A 114 -0.94 7.28 3.57
C GLU A 114 -0.12 7.02 4.86
N VAL A 115 0.97 6.25 4.82
CA VAL A 115 1.82 6.01 6.01
C VAL A 115 2.36 7.30 6.62
N ASN A 116 2.72 8.28 5.78
CA ASN A 116 3.18 9.59 6.23
C ASN A 116 2.09 10.34 7.02
N VAL A 117 0.81 10.14 6.66
CA VAL A 117 -0.33 10.76 7.35
C VAL A 117 -0.56 10.06 8.69
N ALA A 118 -0.47 8.73 8.73
CA ALA A 118 -0.58 7.97 9.98
C ALA A 118 0.48 8.41 11.03
N ILE A 119 1.73 8.61 10.58
CA ILE A 119 2.81 9.16 11.41
C ILE A 119 2.47 10.60 11.83
N HIS A 120 2.06 11.45 10.90
CA HIS A 120 1.73 12.85 11.20
C HIS A 120 0.58 13.00 12.20
N TYR A 121 -0.39 12.08 12.18
CA TYR A 121 -1.52 12.05 13.10
C TYR A 121 -1.18 11.36 14.44
N GLY A 122 0.04 10.86 14.61
CA GLY A 122 0.50 10.20 15.83
C GLY A 122 -0.17 8.85 16.08
N LEU A 123 -0.56 8.14 15.02
CA LEU A 123 -1.16 6.81 15.12
C LEU A 123 -0.09 5.71 15.28
N ILE A 124 1.09 5.94 14.71
CA ILE A 124 2.28 5.09 14.71
C ILE A 124 3.55 5.93 14.81
#